data_AF-A0A4Q2ZBS1-F1
#
_entry.id   AF-A0A4Q2ZBS1-F1
#
_cell.length_a   1.000
_cell.length_b   1.000
_cell.length_c   1.000
_cell.angle_alpha   90.00
_cell.angle_beta   90.00
_cell.angle_gamma   90.00
#
_symmetry.space_group_name_H-M   'P 1'
#
loop_
_entity.id
_entity.type
_entity.pdbx_description
1 polymer ?
#
loop_
_entity_poly.entity_id
_entity_poly.type
_entity_poly.pdbx_seq_one_letter_code
_entity_poly.pdbx_strand_id
1 'polypeptide(L)'
;MPEAETPLTLIILLSTCIGLLLILVAMALRISGRLVKLEKSLSQTRNRSSSPPEPAPAAPSAAETSPGGAFEAFLDEDPARRSLSKSEQFAAYRQWRQEKGLNWSNS
;
A
#
# COMPACT_ATOMS: atom_id res chain seq x y z
N MET A 1 -22.30 44.87 -35.49
CA MET A 1 -21.25 43.88 -35.83
C MET A 1 -20.30 43.80 -34.64
N PRO A 2 -20.36 42.74 -33.82
CA PRO A 2 -19.52 42.56 -32.65
C PRO A 2 -18.21 41.85 -33.04
N GLU A 3 -17.31 42.55 -33.75
CA GLU A 3 -16.01 41.97 -34.17
C GLU A 3 -14.89 42.23 -33.14
N ALA A 4 -15.15 43.06 -32.12
CA ALA A 4 -14.13 43.55 -31.19
C ALA A 4 -13.88 42.66 -29.95
N GLU A 5 -14.72 41.65 -29.71
CA GLU A 5 -14.65 40.81 -28.49
C GLU A 5 -13.83 39.53 -28.68
N THR A 6 -13.54 39.17 -29.93
CA THR A 6 -12.77 37.97 -30.32
C THR A 6 -11.31 37.97 -29.83
N PRO A 7 -10.54 39.09 -29.84
CA PRO A 7 -9.15 39.04 -29.37
C PRO A 7 -9.05 38.85 -27.86
N LEU A 8 -9.94 39.49 -27.08
CA LEU A 8 -9.93 39.39 -25.61
C LEU A 8 -10.35 37.99 -25.15
N THR A 9 -11.40 37.42 -25.74
CA THR A 9 -11.84 36.06 -25.44
C THR A 9 -10.77 35.02 -25.80
N LEU A 10 -10.07 35.19 -26.93
CA LEU A 10 -8.93 34.34 -27.29
C LEU A 10 -7.76 34.46 -26.30
N ILE A 11 -7.42 35.68 -25.86
CA ILE A 11 -6.36 35.90 -24.86
C ILE A 11 -6.72 35.23 -23.52
N ILE A 12 -7.96 35.37 -23.07
CA ILE A 12 -8.45 34.73 -21.83
C ILE A 12 -8.43 33.21 -21.97
N LEU A 13 -8.88 32.66 -23.10
CA LEU A 13 -8.87 31.22 -23.36
C LEU A 13 -7.44 30.67 -23.40
N LEU A 14 -6.53 31.39 -24.06
CA LEU A 14 -5.11 31.01 -24.13
C LEU A 14 -4.46 31.04 -22.74
N SER A 15 -4.71 32.11 -21.98
CA SER A 15 -4.21 32.28 -20.61
C SER A 15 -4.70 31.17 -19.68
N THR A 16 -5.99 30.83 -19.74
CA THR A 16 -6.58 29.75 -18.94
C THR A 16 -6.04 28.38 -19.34
N CYS A 17 -5.90 28.09 -20.64
CA CYS A 17 -5.26 26.88 -21.13
C CYS A 17 -3.81 26.74 -20.65
N ILE A 18 -3.01 27.80 -20.74
CA ILE A 18 -1.62 27.82 -20.25
C ILE A 18 -1.59 27.60 -18.74
N GLY A 19 -2.47 28.27 -17.99
CA GLY A 19 -2.58 28.10 -16.54
C GLY A 19 -2.89 26.65 -16.15
N LEU A 20 -3.85 26.02 -16.82
CA LEU A 20 -4.19 24.60 -16.61
C LEU A 20 -3.02 23.68 -16.95
N LEU A 21 -2.33 23.92 -18.06
CA LEU A 21 -1.12 23.18 -18.43
C LEU A 21 -0.04 23.28 -17.36
N LEU A 22 0.22 24.47 -16.83
CA LEU A 22 1.20 24.68 -15.76
C LEU A 22 0.81 23.94 -14.47
N ILE A 23 -0.49 23.94 -14.11
CA ILE A 23 -1.00 23.20 -12.95
C ILE A 23 -0.79 21.69 -13.15
N LEU A 24 -1.13 21.17 -14.34
CA LEU A 24 -0.93 19.75 -14.67
C LEU A 24 0.54 19.35 -14.61
N VAL A 25 1.44 20.18 -15.16
CA VAL A 25 2.89 19.96 -15.08
C VAL A 25 3.36 19.99 -13.63
N ALA A 26 2.91 20.95 -12.82
CA ALA A 26 3.25 21.02 -11.40
C ALA A 26 2.77 19.78 -10.63
N MET A 27 1.55 19.29 -10.91
CA MET A 27 1.05 18.04 -10.35
C MET A 27 1.88 16.84 -10.78
N ALA A 28 2.19 16.71 -12.07
CA ALA A 28 3.02 15.64 -12.60
C ALA A 28 4.40 15.63 -11.92
N LEU A 29 5.06 16.79 -11.80
CA LEU A 29 6.34 16.92 -11.10
C LEU A 29 6.23 16.54 -9.62
N ARG A 30 5.15 16.93 -8.95
CA ARG A 30 4.92 16.57 -7.54
C ARG A 30 4.74 15.06 -7.36
N ILE A 31 4.00 14.42 -8.27
CA ILE A 31 3.79 12.96 -8.28
C ILE A 31 5.11 12.24 -8.59
N SER A 32 5.84 12.66 -9.62
CA SER A 32 7.17 12.14 -9.96
C SER A 32 8.16 12.30 -8.81
N GLY A 33 8.15 13.43 -8.11
CA GLY A 33 8.98 13.64 -6.92
C GLY A 33 8.64 12.69 -5.77
N ARG A 34 7.35 12.38 -5.57
CA ARG A 34 6.92 11.38 -4.59
C ARG A 34 7.31 9.96 -5.01
N LEU A 35 7.22 9.65 -6.31
CA LEU A 35 7.67 8.38 -6.88
C LEU A 35 9.17 8.18 -6.68
N VAL A 36 10.00 9.19 -6.95
CA VAL A 36 11.45 9.12 -6.70
C VAL A 36 11.77 8.95 -5.21
N LYS A 37 11.02 9.59 -4.32
CA LYS A 37 11.17 9.37 -2.87
C LYS A 37 10.80 7.94 -2.48
N LEU A 38 9.71 7.39 -3.01
CA LEU A 38 9.29 6.01 -2.79
C LEU A 38 10.31 5.01 -3.37
N GLU A 39 10.83 5.27 -4.57
CA GLU A 39 11.87 4.48 -5.21
C GLU A 39 13.17 4.49 -4.39
N LYS A 40 13.57 5.64 -3.84
CA LYS A 40 14.71 5.73 -2.93
C LYS A 40 14.47 4.96 -1.64
N SER A 41 13.27 5.03 -1.05
CA SER A 41 12.92 4.26 0.15
C SER A 41 12.89 2.76 -0.12
N LEU A 42 12.39 2.34 -1.29
CA LEU A 42 12.42 0.94 -1.73
C LEU A 42 13.84 0.48 -2.04
N SER A 43 14.67 1.32 -2.67
CA SER A 43 16.07 1.02 -2.97
C SER A 43 16.94 0.97 -1.71
N GLN A 44 16.68 1.81 -0.71
CA GLN A 44 17.32 1.71 0.61
C GLN A 44 16.86 0.46 1.35
N THR A 45 15.59 0.09 1.25
CA THR A 45 15.07 -1.19 1.77
C THR A 45 15.70 -2.38 1.02
N ARG A 46 15.88 -2.26 -0.30
CA ARG A 46 16.51 -3.25 -1.19
C ARG A 46 18.01 -3.41 -0.91
N ASN A 47 18.74 -2.33 -0.67
CA ASN A 47 20.16 -2.37 -0.29
C ASN A 47 20.37 -2.76 1.17
N ARG A 48 19.37 -2.61 2.05
CA ARG A 48 19.34 -3.32 3.35
C ARG A 48 19.07 -4.81 3.19
N SER A 49 18.47 -5.24 2.08
CA SER A 49 18.21 -6.65 1.75
C SER A 49 19.32 -7.33 0.92
N SER A 50 20.47 -6.68 0.71
CA SER A 50 21.69 -7.36 0.23
C SER A 50 22.50 -8.01 1.36
N SER A 51 21.87 -8.25 2.51
CA SER A 51 22.07 -9.47 3.29
C SER A 51 20.80 -10.33 3.12
N PRO A 52 20.88 -11.54 2.53
CA PRO A 52 19.72 -12.44 2.48
C PRO A 52 19.65 -13.30 3.75
N PRO A 53 18.47 -13.79 4.17
CA PRO A 53 17.22 -13.92 3.41
C PRO A 53 16.09 -13.02 3.95
N GLU A 54 14.89 -13.10 3.34
CA GLU A 54 13.55 -12.77 3.85
C GLU A 54 13.46 -11.85 5.10
N PRO A 55 12.52 -10.86 5.17
CA PRO A 55 11.92 -10.64 6.47
C PRO A 55 11.27 -11.98 6.82
N ALA A 56 11.96 -12.78 7.62
CA ALA A 56 11.41 -13.97 8.21
C ALA A 56 10.01 -13.58 8.64
N PRO A 57 8.96 -14.32 8.20
CA PRO A 57 7.59 -13.99 8.53
C PRO A 57 7.59 -13.72 10.03
N ALA A 58 7.29 -12.47 10.42
CA ALA A 58 7.45 -12.02 11.80
C ALA A 58 6.85 -13.13 12.66
N ALA A 59 7.71 -13.81 13.42
CA ALA A 59 7.30 -15.00 14.14
C ALA A 59 6.06 -14.57 14.95
N PRO A 60 4.96 -15.33 14.87
CA PRO A 60 3.72 -14.93 15.53
C PRO A 60 4.09 -14.59 16.96
N SER A 61 3.71 -13.38 17.40
CA SER A 61 4.13 -12.85 18.69
C SER A 61 3.80 -13.89 19.76
N ALA A 62 4.62 -14.00 20.82
CA ALA A 62 4.37 -14.96 21.89
C ALA A 62 2.95 -14.79 22.50
N ALA A 63 2.38 -13.58 22.41
CA ALA A 63 1.00 -13.30 22.77
C ALA A 63 -0.05 -13.95 21.83
N GLU A 64 0.29 -14.19 20.57
CA GLU A 64 -0.59 -14.77 19.55
C GLU A 64 -0.54 -16.31 19.52
N THR A 65 0.56 -16.89 20.01
CA THR A 65 0.76 -18.35 20.18
C THR A 65 0.59 -18.83 21.62
N SER A 66 0.27 -17.92 22.54
CA SER A 66 -0.11 -18.25 23.91
C SER A 66 -1.34 -19.18 23.91
N PRO A 67 -1.45 -20.13 24.85
CA PRO A 67 -2.71 -20.84 25.08
C PRO A 67 -3.82 -19.83 25.36
N GLY A 68 -4.93 -19.93 24.63
CA GLY A 68 -6.03 -18.97 24.53
C GLY A 68 -5.87 -17.88 23.46
N GLY A 69 -4.82 -17.93 22.62
CA GLY A 69 -4.52 -16.93 21.59
C GLY A 69 -5.38 -17.06 20.32
N ALA A 70 -5.30 -16.06 19.45
CA ALA A 70 -6.05 -16.04 18.18
C ALA A 70 -5.74 -17.24 17.26
N PHE A 71 -4.58 -17.88 17.42
CA PHE A 71 -4.23 -19.11 16.71
C PHE A 71 -5.03 -20.33 17.18
N GLU A 72 -5.35 -20.44 18.47
CA GLU A 72 -6.21 -21.51 18.97
C GLU A 72 -7.65 -21.32 18.53
N ALA A 73 -8.17 -20.08 18.55
CA ALA A 73 -9.49 -19.77 18.00
C ALA A 73 -9.62 -20.16 16.53
N PHE A 74 -8.55 -19.97 15.74
CA PHE A 74 -8.48 -20.40 14.34
C PHE A 74 -8.52 -21.93 14.16
N LEU A 75 -7.91 -22.69 15.09
CA LEU A 75 -7.92 -24.15 15.07
C LEU A 75 -9.19 -24.76 15.66
N ASP A 76 -9.88 -24.04 16.54
CA ASP A 76 -11.14 -24.46 17.14
C ASP A 76 -12.34 -24.23 16.23
N GLU A 77 -12.29 -23.21 15.35
CA GLU A 77 -13.33 -22.98 14.33
C GLU A 77 -13.38 -24.12 13.29
N ASP A 78 -12.24 -24.79 13.04
CA ASP A 78 -12.18 -25.94 12.16
C ASP A 78 -11.05 -26.90 12.58
N PRO A 79 -11.37 -28.00 13.29
CA PRO A 79 -10.38 -28.95 13.79
C PRO A 79 -9.66 -29.72 12.67
N ALA A 80 -10.20 -29.74 11.44
CA ALA A 80 -9.51 -30.34 10.30
C ALA A 80 -8.22 -29.59 9.95
N ARG A 81 -8.10 -28.31 10.34
CA ARG A 81 -6.88 -27.51 10.16
C ARG A 81 -5.70 -28.06 10.95
N ARG A 82 -5.93 -28.77 12.06
CA ARG A 82 -4.86 -29.43 12.85
C ARG A 82 -4.18 -30.57 12.08
N SER A 83 -4.85 -31.14 11.08
CA SER A 83 -4.29 -32.21 10.23
C SER A 83 -3.38 -31.68 9.10
N LEU A 84 -3.44 -30.38 8.81
CA LEU A 84 -2.60 -29.75 7.80
C LEU A 84 -1.14 -29.68 8.26
N SER A 85 -0.20 -29.58 7.33
CA SER A 85 1.20 -29.34 7.69
C SER A 85 1.33 -28.00 8.42
N LYS A 86 2.28 -27.89 9.35
CA LYS A 86 2.49 -26.66 10.15
C LYS A 86 2.64 -25.40 9.27
N SER A 87 3.27 -25.54 8.10
CA SER A 87 3.37 -24.48 7.09
C SER A 87 2.01 -24.03 6.53
N GLU A 88 1.13 -24.98 6.24
CA GLU A 88 -0.21 -24.71 5.72
C GLU A 88 -1.12 -24.14 6.80
N GLN A 89 -0.99 -24.61 8.05
CA GLN A 89 -1.72 -24.05 9.20
C GLN A 89 -1.43 -22.56 9.37
N PHE A 90 -0.16 -22.15 9.28
CA PHE A 90 0.20 -20.73 9.37
C PHE A 90 -0.15 -19.92 8.12
N ALA A 91 -0.25 -20.55 6.94
CA ALA A 91 -0.74 -19.87 5.74
C ALA A 91 -2.26 -19.59 5.85
N ALA A 92 -3.04 -20.61 6.23
CA ALA A 92 -4.47 -20.50 6.44
C ALA A 92 -4.82 -19.58 7.62
N TYR A 93 -4.02 -19.60 8.70
CA TYR A 93 -4.20 -18.67 9.83
C TYR A 93 -4.03 -17.21 9.41
N ARG A 94 -3.07 -16.92 8.52
CA ARG A 94 -2.86 -15.57 8.00
C ARG A 94 -4.01 -15.10 7.13
N GLN A 95 -4.55 -15.97 6.27
CA GLN A 95 -5.74 -15.66 5.47
C GLN A 95 -6.95 -15.41 6.37
N TRP A 96 -7.16 -16.28 7.35
CA TRP A 96 -8.21 -16.13 8.35
C TRP A 96 -8.12 -14.81 9.13
N ARG A 97 -6.91 -14.36 9.51
CA ARG A 97 -6.73 -13.05 10.15
C ARG A 97 -7.06 -11.87 9.24
N GLN A 98 -6.81 -11.99 7.94
CA GLN A 98 -7.21 -10.99 6.96
C GLN A 98 -8.74 -10.94 6.81
N GLU A 99 -9.39 -12.10 6.73
CA GLU A 99 -10.85 -12.22 6.61
C GLU A 99 -11.59 -11.72 7.85
N LYS A 100 -11.06 -12.01 9.06
CA LYS A 100 -11.64 -11.54 10.31
C LYS A 100 -11.33 -10.06 10.61
N GLY A 101 -10.61 -9.36 9.72
CA GLY A 101 -10.28 -7.93 9.90
C GLY A 101 -9.28 -7.64 11.02
N LEU A 102 -8.50 -8.64 11.46
CA LEU A 102 -7.50 -8.51 12.53
C LEU A 102 -6.14 -7.95 12.05
N ASN A 103 -6.09 -7.37 10.84
CA ASN A 103 -4.92 -6.67 10.31
C ASN A 103 -4.98 -5.20 10.74
N TRP A 104 -4.50 -4.89 11.94
CA TRP A 104 -4.33 -3.50 12.37
C TRP A 104 -3.07 -2.92 11.72
N SER A 105 -3.18 -2.51 10.46
CA SER A 105 -2.32 -1.50 9.87
C SER A 105 -3.00 -0.15 9.99
N ASN A 106 -3.08 0.39 11.21
CA ASN A 106 -3.10 1.82 11.52
C ASN A 106 -3.18 2.03 13.04
N SER A 107 -2.04 2.32 13.67
CA SER A 107 -1.87 3.56 14.44
C SER A 107 -0.40 3.88 14.62
#